data_AF-Q1ERK9-F1
#
_entry.id   AF-Q1ERK9-F1
#
_cell.length_a   1.000
_cell.length_b   1.000
_cell.length_c   1.000
_cell.angle_alpha   90.00
_cell.angle_beta   90.00
_cell.angle_gamma   90.00
#
_symmetry.space_group_name_H-M   'P 1'
#
loop_
_entity.id
_entity.type
_entity.pdbx_description
1 polymer ?
#
loop_
_entity_poly.entity_id
_entity_poly.type
_entity_poly.pdbx_seq_one_letter_code
_entity_poly.pdbx_strand_id
1 'polypeptide(L)'
;NACGLSCDTSGAAAYKNLMQALRAKFGTGNLVTAATTADGTSGGKIDAADYAGAAQYVNWYNVMTYDFFGAFDADGPTAPHSPLTTYNGIHQAGFTTADAIAKFKSKGVAASKLLIGIGF
;
A
#
# COMPACT_ATOMS: atom_id res chain seq x y z
N ASN A 1 7.71 1.08 9.97
CA ASN A 1 7.67 -0.16 10.78
C ASN A 1 7.92 -1.36 9.87
N ALA A 2 8.95 -1.26 9.04
CA ALA A 2 9.33 -2.27 8.07
C ALA A 2 10.78 -1.99 7.66
N CYS A 3 11.48 -3.03 7.22
CA CYS A 3 12.85 -2.90 6.74
C CYS A 3 12.89 -3.01 5.21
N GLY A 4 13.70 -2.14 4.60
CA GLY A 4 14.12 -2.23 3.20
C GLY A 4 15.63 -2.03 3.15
N LEU A 5 16.10 -0.94 2.52
CA LEU A 5 17.50 -0.52 2.61
C LEU A 5 17.90 -0.14 4.06
N SER A 6 16.97 0.48 4.77
CA SER A 6 17.05 0.74 6.21
C SER A 6 15.72 0.38 6.87
N CYS A 7 15.73 0.24 8.19
CA CYS A 7 14.53 -0.04 8.97
C CYS A 7 13.88 1.26 9.44
N ASP A 8 12.61 1.44 9.10
CA ASP A 8 11.78 2.46 9.73
C ASP A 8 11.11 1.89 11.00
N THR A 9 11.32 2.54 12.14
CA THR A 9 10.80 2.15 13.46
C THR A 9 9.91 3.23 14.09
N SER A 10 9.35 4.14 13.29
CA SER A 10 8.59 5.31 13.76
C SER A 10 7.27 4.99 14.51
N GLY A 11 6.82 3.74 14.53
CA GLY A 11 5.55 3.31 15.12
C GLY A 11 4.37 3.43 14.15
N ALA A 12 3.32 2.61 14.33
CA ALA A 12 2.20 2.51 13.39
C ALA A 12 1.43 3.83 13.22
N ALA A 13 1.41 4.67 14.27
CA ALA A 13 0.71 5.94 14.29
C ALA A 13 1.44 7.07 13.53
N ALA A 14 2.74 6.93 13.25
CA ALA A 14 3.53 8.01 12.65
C ALA A 14 2.96 8.48 11.30
N TYR A 15 2.53 7.53 10.47
CA TYR A 15 1.93 7.84 9.17
C TYR A 15 0.64 8.65 9.31
N LYS A 16 -0.27 8.25 10.21
CA LYS A 16 -1.50 9.01 10.49
C LYS A 16 -1.17 10.42 10.97
N ASN A 17 -0.24 10.54 11.92
CA ASN A 17 0.13 11.83 12.50
C ASN A 17 0.68 12.79 11.43
N LEU A 18 1.49 12.27 10.50
CA LEU A 18 1.97 13.04 9.35
C LEU A 18 0.82 13.49 8.44
N MET A 19 -0.09 12.58 8.08
CA MET A 19 -1.23 12.94 7.22
C MET A 19 -2.17 13.95 7.90
N GLN A 20 -2.37 13.83 9.21
CA GLN A 20 -3.12 14.80 10.01
C GLN A 20 -2.46 16.18 9.96
N ALA A 21 -1.15 16.27 10.18
CA ALA A 21 -0.40 17.53 10.13
C ALA A 21 -0.46 18.17 8.74
N LEU A 22 -0.30 17.38 7.66
CA LEU A 22 -0.45 17.87 6.30
C LEU A 22 -1.86 18.41 6.04
N ARG A 23 -2.90 17.68 6.43
CA ARG A 23 -4.28 18.17 6.27
C ARG A 23 -4.50 19.48 7.03
N ALA A 24 -4.01 19.60 8.26
CA ALA A 24 -4.10 20.84 9.03
C ALA A 24 -3.39 22.02 8.33
N LYS A 25 -2.22 21.76 7.73
CA LYS A 25 -1.44 22.80 7.03
C LYS A 25 -2.06 23.22 5.68
N PHE A 26 -2.53 22.26 4.89
CA PHE A 26 -3.01 22.48 3.53
C PHE A 26 -4.51 22.82 3.44
N GLY A 27 -5.26 22.59 4.52
CA GLY A 27 -6.69 22.85 4.58
C GLY A 27 -7.51 21.92 3.68
N THR A 28 -8.79 22.23 3.47
CA THR A 28 -9.70 21.45 2.63
C THR A 28 -9.72 21.88 1.17
N GLY A 29 -9.20 23.07 0.85
CA GLY A 29 -9.14 23.60 -0.52
C GLY A 29 -8.03 23.00 -1.39
N ASN A 30 -7.11 22.25 -0.79
CA ASN A 30 -6.01 21.59 -1.50
C ASN A 30 -6.09 20.06 -1.39
N LEU A 31 -5.58 19.39 -2.42
CA LEU A 31 -5.43 17.95 -2.42
C LEU A 31 -4.28 17.52 -1.51
N VAL A 32 -4.54 16.51 -0.68
CA VAL A 32 -3.52 15.74 0.05
C VAL A 32 -3.77 14.29 -0.31
N THR A 33 -2.85 13.67 -1.03
CA THR A 33 -2.92 12.27 -1.45
C THR A 33 -1.64 11.58 -1.03
N ALA A 34 -1.62 10.25 -1.05
CA ALA A 34 -0.39 9.50 -0.81
C ALA A 34 -0.33 8.24 -1.68
N ALA A 35 0.84 7.97 -2.23
CA ALA A 35 1.14 6.64 -2.77
C ALA A 35 1.39 5.67 -1.61
N THR A 36 0.90 4.44 -1.73
CA THR A 36 1.00 3.43 -0.67
C THR A 36 1.53 2.11 -1.22
N THR A 37 2.10 1.28 -0.33
CA THR A 37 2.43 -0.10 -0.64
C THR A 37 1.18 -0.90 -1.06
N ALA A 38 1.40 -2.01 -1.76
CA ALA A 38 0.39 -3.00 -2.11
C ALA A 38 0.63 -4.37 -1.44
N ASP A 39 1.50 -4.45 -0.44
CA ASP A 39 1.74 -5.69 0.30
C ASP A 39 0.53 -6.05 1.19
N GLY A 40 -0.37 -6.87 0.63
CA GLY A 40 -1.59 -7.37 1.24
C GLY A 40 -1.40 -8.61 2.11
N THR A 41 -0.17 -9.05 2.37
CA THR A 41 0.09 -10.25 3.17
C THR A 41 -0.28 -10.05 4.65
N SER A 42 -0.43 -11.14 5.39
CA SER A 42 -0.61 -11.08 6.83
C SER A 42 0.67 -10.60 7.51
N GLY A 43 0.60 -9.49 8.24
CA GLY A 43 1.78 -8.86 8.84
C GLY A 43 2.64 -8.06 7.85
N GLY A 44 2.16 -7.89 6.61
CA GLY A 44 2.83 -7.13 5.56
C GLY A 44 2.85 -5.62 5.81
N LYS A 45 3.38 -4.87 4.85
CA LYS A 45 3.56 -3.41 4.98
C LYS A 45 2.24 -2.65 5.16
N ILE A 46 1.12 -3.14 4.62
CA ILE A 46 -0.20 -2.53 4.89
C ILE A 46 -0.60 -2.71 6.37
N ASP A 47 -0.23 -3.82 7.00
CA ASP A 47 -0.50 -4.08 8.41
C ASP A 47 0.34 -3.20 9.35
N ALA A 48 1.53 -2.81 8.91
CA ALA A 48 2.54 -2.08 9.68
C ALA A 48 2.24 -0.58 9.96
N ALA A 49 1.17 -0.02 9.39
CA ALA A 49 0.77 1.38 9.60
C ALA A 49 -0.75 1.57 9.76
N ASP A 50 -1.13 2.67 10.41
CA ASP A 50 -2.52 3.08 10.62
C ASP A 50 -3.11 3.80 9.38
N TYR A 51 -3.23 3.08 8.26
CA TYR A 51 -3.83 3.61 7.03
C TYR A 51 -5.32 3.94 7.20
N ALA A 52 -6.04 3.21 8.04
CA ALA A 52 -7.46 3.47 8.31
C ALA A 52 -7.65 4.79 9.07
N GLY A 53 -6.88 5.01 10.13
CA GLY A 53 -6.88 6.27 10.87
C GLY A 53 -6.37 7.44 10.03
N ALA A 54 -5.43 7.21 9.11
CA ALA A 54 -4.92 8.21 8.17
C ALA A 54 -5.91 8.55 7.04
N ALA A 55 -6.80 7.63 6.67
CA ALA A 55 -7.67 7.75 5.51
C ALA A 55 -8.57 8.99 5.56
N GLN A 56 -8.96 9.46 6.76
CA GLN A 56 -9.77 10.67 6.92
C GLN A 56 -9.03 11.95 6.49
N TYR A 57 -7.70 11.96 6.50
CA TYR A 57 -6.89 13.14 6.22
C TYR A 57 -6.45 13.25 4.75
N VAL A 58 -6.48 12.15 4.00
CA VAL A 58 -6.20 12.15 2.56
C VAL A 58 -7.47 12.23 1.71
N ASN A 59 -7.36 12.77 0.51
CA ASN A 59 -8.40 12.69 -0.50
C ASN A 59 -8.53 11.26 -1.02
N TRP A 60 -7.41 10.62 -1.38
CA TRP A 60 -7.31 9.22 -1.77
C TRP A 60 -5.87 8.69 -1.62
N TYR A 61 -5.74 7.38 -1.74
CA TYR A 61 -4.49 6.64 -1.88
C TYR A 61 -4.29 6.18 -3.31
N ASN A 62 -3.05 6.33 -3.81
CA ASN A 62 -2.59 5.72 -5.04
C ASN A 62 -1.90 4.39 -4.65
N VAL A 63 -2.64 3.29 -4.70
CA VAL A 63 -2.10 1.99 -4.28
C VAL A 63 -1.14 1.49 -5.36
N MET A 64 0.13 1.30 -5.02
CA MET A 64 1.18 0.90 -5.96
C MET A 64 1.07 -0.60 -6.27
N THR A 65 0.01 -1.01 -6.95
CA THR A 65 -0.32 -2.41 -7.30
C THR A 65 0.50 -2.91 -8.49
N TYR A 66 1.81 -2.71 -8.41
CA TYR A 66 2.83 -3.10 -9.38
C TYR A 66 4.13 -3.41 -8.61
N ASP A 67 5.14 -3.90 -9.32
CA ASP A 67 6.45 -4.30 -8.76
C ASP A 67 6.36 -5.35 -7.64
N PHE A 68 5.34 -6.21 -7.71
CA PHE A 68 5.21 -7.36 -6.82
C PHE A 68 6.35 -8.37 -7.03
N PHE A 69 6.77 -8.52 -8.29
CA PHE A 69 7.80 -9.45 -8.73
C PHE A 69 8.68 -8.76 -9.75
N GLY A 70 9.96 -9.12 -9.84
CA GLY A 70 10.86 -8.49 -10.80
C GLY A 70 12.27 -9.07 -10.73
N ALA A 71 13.17 -8.50 -11.53
CA ALA A 71 14.54 -8.98 -11.67
C ALA A 71 15.44 -8.77 -10.43
N PHE A 72 14.89 -8.20 -9.35
CA PHE A 72 15.57 -8.18 -8.05
C PHE A 72 15.72 -9.59 -7.47
N ASP A 73 14.85 -10.53 -7.83
CA ASP A 73 15.02 -11.97 -7.60
C ASP A 73 15.61 -12.61 -8.86
N ALA A 74 16.93 -12.44 -9.04
CA ALA A 74 17.63 -12.77 -10.29
C ALA A 74 17.57 -14.26 -10.67
N ASP A 75 17.52 -15.15 -9.69
CA ASP A 75 17.41 -16.60 -9.89
C ASP A 75 15.95 -17.05 -10.11
N GLY A 76 15.02 -16.09 -10.19
CA GLY A 76 13.60 -16.32 -10.35
C GLY A 76 12.91 -16.85 -9.09
N PRO A 77 11.72 -17.43 -9.24
CA PRO A 77 11.01 -17.70 -10.50
C PRO A 77 10.47 -16.44 -11.18
N THR A 78 10.35 -16.46 -12.52
CA THR A 78 9.69 -15.37 -13.26
C THR A 78 8.20 -15.29 -12.92
N ALA A 79 7.67 -14.08 -12.76
CA ALA A 79 6.26 -13.82 -12.52
C ALA A 79 5.85 -12.46 -13.11
N PRO A 80 4.54 -12.25 -13.43
CA PRO A 80 4.05 -10.93 -13.82
C PRO A 80 4.22 -9.95 -12.66
N HIS A 81 4.87 -8.80 -12.87
CA HIS A 81 5.11 -7.82 -11.82
C HIS A 81 3.83 -7.16 -11.25
N SER A 82 2.70 -7.26 -11.96
CA SER A 82 1.44 -6.58 -11.63
C SER A 82 0.22 -7.49 -11.86
N PRO A 83 0.10 -8.64 -11.16
CA PRO A 83 -1.04 -9.53 -11.34
C PRO A 83 -2.30 -8.93 -10.70
N LEU A 84 -3.43 -9.01 -11.41
CA LEU A 84 -4.72 -8.56 -10.87
C LEU A 84 -5.17 -9.49 -9.74
N THR A 85 -5.07 -10.80 -9.94
CA THR A 85 -5.54 -11.85 -9.02
C THR A 85 -4.47 -12.93 -8.81
N THR A 86 -4.70 -13.79 -7.83
CA THR A 86 -3.88 -15.00 -7.60
C THR A 86 -3.97 -15.96 -8.78
N TYR A 87 -2.98 -16.83 -8.92
CA TYR A 87 -2.89 -17.86 -9.96
C TYR A 87 -2.12 -19.08 -9.44
N ASN A 88 -2.37 -20.26 -10.05
CA ASN A 88 -1.65 -21.47 -9.70
C ASN A 88 -0.14 -21.29 -9.96
N GLY A 89 0.68 -21.50 -8.94
CA GLY A 89 2.13 -21.32 -9.01
C GLY A 89 2.62 -19.91 -8.67
N ILE A 90 1.74 -19.00 -8.23
CA ILE A 90 2.22 -17.76 -7.60
C ILE A 90 3.04 -18.11 -6.35
N HIS A 91 4.28 -17.64 -6.29
CA HIS A 91 5.22 -18.04 -5.24
C HIS A 91 5.16 -17.14 -4.00
N GLN A 92 4.49 -15.99 -4.10
CA GLN A 92 4.17 -15.12 -2.97
C GLN A 92 2.66 -14.85 -2.94
N ALA A 93 1.93 -15.59 -2.10
CA ALA A 93 0.50 -15.36 -1.92
C ALA A 93 0.25 -13.98 -1.31
N GLY A 94 -0.81 -13.29 -1.73
CA GLY A 94 -1.14 -11.92 -1.26
C GLY A 94 -0.45 -10.80 -2.04
N PHE A 95 0.44 -11.12 -2.98
CA PHE A 95 1.10 -10.14 -3.87
C PHE A 95 0.31 -9.97 -5.17
N THR A 96 -0.92 -9.47 -5.02
CA THR A 96 -1.83 -9.19 -6.14
C THR A 96 -2.57 -7.90 -5.91
N THR A 97 -3.06 -7.28 -6.99
CA THR A 97 -3.90 -6.08 -6.91
C THR A 97 -5.15 -6.33 -6.06
N ALA A 98 -5.82 -7.47 -6.27
CA ALA A 98 -7.03 -7.83 -5.54
C ALA A 98 -6.78 -7.97 -4.03
N ASP A 99 -5.69 -8.63 -3.64
CA ASP A 99 -5.34 -8.84 -2.22
C ASP A 99 -4.95 -7.52 -1.53
N ALA A 100 -4.21 -6.65 -2.22
CA ALA A 100 -3.84 -5.32 -1.73
C ALA A 100 -5.09 -4.47 -1.43
N ILE A 101 -6.02 -4.39 -2.40
CA ILE A 101 -7.25 -3.62 -2.25
C ILE A 101 -8.16 -4.24 -1.18
N ALA A 102 -8.27 -5.57 -1.14
CA ALA A 102 -9.02 -6.27 -0.11
C ALA A 102 -8.45 -5.98 1.29
N LYS A 103 -7.13 -5.97 1.46
CA LYS A 103 -6.47 -5.66 2.72
C LYS A 103 -6.75 -4.23 3.19
N PHE A 104 -6.64 -3.22 2.33
CA PHE A 104 -6.99 -1.85 2.72
C PHE A 104 -8.46 -1.74 3.16
N LYS A 105 -9.37 -2.38 2.42
CA LYS A 105 -10.79 -2.40 2.76
C LYS A 105 -11.05 -3.12 4.09
N SER A 106 -10.39 -4.25 4.35
CA SER A 106 -10.55 -4.99 5.61
C SER A 106 -10.05 -4.21 6.81
N LYS A 107 -9.08 -3.31 6.62
CA LYS A 107 -8.63 -2.37 7.66
C LYS A 107 -9.57 -1.17 7.85
N GLY A 108 -10.57 -0.98 7.00
CA GLY A 108 -11.56 0.08 7.12
C GLY A 108 -11.35 1.28 6.19
N VAL A 109 -10.46 1.19 5.20
CA VAL A 109 -10.32 2.25 4.18
C VAL A 109 -11.47 2.14 3.17
N ALA A 110 -12.20 3.24 2.96
CA ALA A 110 -13.29 3.29 2.00
C ALA A 110 -12.80 3.07 0.56
N ALA A 111 -13.52 2.27 -0.22
CA ALA A 111 -13.15 1.96 -1.61
C ALA A 111 -13.04 3.21 -2.50
N SER A 112 -13.86 4.25 -2.24
CA SER A 112 -13.80 5.53 -2.95
C SER A 112 -12.49 6.30 -2.75
N LYS A 113 -11.64 5.89 -1.81
CA LYS A 113 -10.31 6.46 -1.55
C LYS A 113 -9.17 5.60 -2.07
N LEU A 114 -9.44 4.54 -2.84
CA LEU A 114 -8.40 3.63 -3.32
C LEU A 114 -8.34 3.67 -4.84
N LEU A 115 -7.23 4.19 -5.39
CA LEU A 115 -6.92 4.13 -6.81
C LEU A 115 -5.94 2.99 -7.07
N ILE A 116 -6.24 2.15 -8.07
CA ILE A 116 -5.37 1.06 -8.53
C ILE A 116 -4.24 1.65 -9.38
N GLY A 117 -3.01 1.21 -9.13
CA GLY A 117 -1.83 1.59 -9.89
C GLY A 117 -1.64 0.72 -11.13
N ILE A 118 -1.19 1.32 -12.23
CA ILE A 118 -0.87 0.65 -13.50
C ILE A 118 0.55 1.07 -13.90
N GLY A 119 1.45 0.10 -14.11
CA GLY A 119 2.78 0.35 -14.66
C GLY A 119 2.74 0.51 -16.19
N PHE A 120 3.48 1.48 -16.73
CA PHE A 120 3.59 1.77 -18.16
C PHE A 120 4.99 1.44 -18.69
#